data_AF-A0A951ZHQ8-F1
#
_entry.id   AF-A0A951ZHQ8-F1
#
_cell.length_a   1.000
_cell.length_b   1.000
_cell.length_c   1.000
_cell.angle_alpha   90.00
_cell.angle_beta   90.00
_cell.angle_gamma   90.00
#
_symmetry.space_group_name_H-M   'P 1'
#
loop_
_entity.id
_entity.type
_entity.pdbx_description
1 polymer ?
#
loop_
_entity_poly.entity_id
_entity_poly.type
_entity_poly.pdbx_seq_one_letter_code
_entity_poly.pdbx_strand_id
1 'polypeptide(L)' 'MPLAMVREYSGRIDADVARLALEAEGIPAVLFDAGMSSLGLGPIASARLMVDESDLARAREILDGTGA' A
#
# COMPACT_ATOMS: atom_id res chain seq x y z
N MET A 1 6.17 -4.08 16.48
CA MET A 1 5.64 -2.74 16.22
C MET A 1 4.29 -2.89 15.52
N PRO A 2 3.28 -2.09 15.86
CA PRO A 2 1.98 -2.16 15.19
C PRO A 2 2.09 -1.64 13.75
N LEU A 3 1.44 -2.34 12.82
CA LEU A 3 1.31 -1.88 11.44
C LEU A 3 0.08 -0.99 11.30
N ALA A 4 0.22 0.12 10.58
CA ALA A 4 -0.85 1.06 10.28
C ALA A 4 -1.10 1.15 8.77
N MET A 5 -2.37 1.31 8.40
CA MET A 5 -2.80 1.41 7.00
C MET A 5 -2.52 2.81 6.46
N VAL A 6 -1.77 2.88 5.36
CA VAL A 6 -1.51 4.13 4.63
C VAL A 6 -2.65 4.42 3.67
N ARG A 7 -2.94 3.45 2.78
CA ARG A 7 -3.93 3.57 1.70
C ARG A 7 -4.36 2.19 1.20
N GLU A 8 -5.55 2.13 0.63
CA GLU A 8 -6.10 0.98 -0.08
C GLU A 8 -6.10 1.24 -1.58
N TYR A 9 -5.72 0.24 -2.37
CA TYR A 9 -5.63 0.30 -3.82
C TYR A 9 -6.58 -0.72 -4.44
N SER A 10 -7.22 -0.35 -5.54
CA SER A 10 -8.14 -1.22 -6.28
C SER A 10 -7.44 -2.36 -7.02
N GLY A 11 -6.13 -2.25 -7.26
CA GLY A 11 -5.35 -3.22 -7.98
C GLY A 11 -3.94 -3.36 -7.42
N ARG A 12 -3.35 -4.54 -7.64
CA ARG A 12 -2.01 -4.85 -7.14
C ARG A 12 -0.92 -3.97 -7.76
N ILE A 13 -1.06 -3.60 -9.03
CA ILE A 13 -0.03 -2.82 -9.75
C ILE A 13 0.17 -1.48 -9.06
N ASP A 14 -0.89 -0.70 -8.85
CA ASP A 14 -0.81 0.62 -8.19
C ASP A 14 -0.30 0.50 -6.75
N ALA A 15 -0.68 -0.58 -6.06
CA ALA A 15 -0.23 -0.87 -4.71
C ALA A 15 1.28 -1.18 -4.65
N ASP A 16 1.79 -1.96 -5.60
CA ASP A 16 3.21 -2.29 -5.72
C ASP A 16 4.04 -1.05 -6.11
N VAL A 17 3.52 -0.17 -6.98
CA VAL A 17 4.16 1.11 -7.30
C VAL A 17 4.30 1.97 -6.04
N ALA A 18 3.23 2.12 -5.26
CA ALA A 18 3.26 2.88 -4.02
C ALA A 18 4.19 2.25 -2.97
N ARG A 19 4.21 0.92 -2.85
CA ARG A 19 5.15 0.20 -1.98
C ARG A 19 6.60 0.50 -2.36
N LEU A 20 6.93 0.41 -3.65
CA LEU A 20 8.27 0.69 -4.15
C LEU A 20 8.69 2.15 -3.90
N ALA A 21 7.77 3.10 -4.03
CA ALA A 21 8.04 4.50 -3.72
C ALA A 21 8.40 4.70 -2.23
N LEU A 22 7.69 4.03 -1.31
CA LEU A 22 8.02 4.08 0.11
C LEU A 22 9.35 3.39 0.43
N GLU A 23 9.63 2.24 -0.20
CA GLU A 23 10.89 1.52 -0.01
C GLU A 23 12.10 2.32 -0.51
N ALA A 24 11.95 3.08 -1.60
CA ALA A 24 12.99 3.97 -2.11
C ALA A 24 13.36 5.08 -1.10
N GLU A 25 12.40 5.51 -0.28
CA GLU A 25 12.59 6.48 0.81
C GLU A 25 13.04 5.81 2.13
N GLY A 26 13.30 4.51 2.10
CA GLY A 26 13.75 3.73 3.26
C GLY A 26 12.64 3.37 4.25
N ILE A 27 11.37 3.48 3.85
CA ILE A 27 10.22 3.10 4.67
C ILE A 27 9.80 1.67 4.31
N PRO A 28 9.95 0.69 5.23
CA PRO A 28 9.48 -0.67 4.99
C PRO A 28 7.96 -0.70 4.86
N ALA A 29 7.45 -1.21 3.74
CA ALA A 29 6.02 -1.26 3.45
C ALA A 29 5.57 -2.67 3.06
N VAL A 30 4.38 -3.05 3.52
CA VAL A 30 3.79 -4.38 3.32
C VAL A 30 2.43 -4.24 2.65
N LEU A 31 2.19 -5.08 1.65
CA LEU A 31 0.89 -5.19 0.99
C LEU A 31 0.10 -6.37 1.57
N PHE A 32 -1.10 -6.08 2.06
CA PHE A 32 -2.09 -7.08 2.46
C PHE A 32 -3.14 -7.24 1.36
N ASP A 33 -3.68 -8.46 1.23
CA ASP A 33 -4.79 -8.79 0.32
C ASP A 33 -4.54 -8.53 -1.17
N ALA A 34 -3.27 -8.47 -1.59
CA ALA A 34 -2.86 -8.38 -3.00
C ALA A 34 -3.03 -9.71 -3.79
N GLY A 35 -3.92 -10.59 -3.32
CA GLY A 35 -4.14 -11.94 -3.82
C GLY A 35 -5.46 -12.06 -4.57
N MET A 36 -5.39 -12.48 -5.83
CA MET A 36 -6.53 -12.79 -6.70
C MET A 36 -7.30 -14.03 -6.19
N SER A 37 -8.14 -13.88 -5.16
CA SER A 37 -9.16 -14.89 -4.82
C SER A 37 -10.52 -14.43 -5.31
N SER A 38 -10.71 -14.45 -6.64
CA SER A 38 -12.04 -14.31 -7.21
C SER A 38 -12.75 -15.65 -7.13
N LEU A 39 -13.65 -15.82 -6.16
CA LEU A 39 -14.65 -16.90 -6.13
C LEU A 39 -15.75 -16.67 -7.19
N GLY A 40 -15.36 -16.28 -8.42
CA GLY A 40 -16.27 -16.13 -9.55
C GLY A 40 -17.14 -14.86 -9.57
N LEU A 41 -16.83 -13.84 -8.75
CA LEU A 41 -17.62 -12.59 -8.65
C LEU A 41 -16.85 -11.32 -9.05
N GLY A 42 -15.84 -11.44 -9.92
CA GLY A 42 -15.01 -10.32 -10.38
C GLY A 42 -13.84 -10.00 -9.43
N PRO A 43 -12.96 -9.04 -9.79
CA PRO A 43 -11.81 -8.67 -8.98
C PRO A 43 -12.28 -7.86 -7.76
N ILE A 44 -12.40 -8.51 -6.60
CA ILE A 44 -12.68 -7.84 -5.30
C ILE A 44 -11.50 -8.10 -4.34
N ALA A 45 -10.27 -7.98 -4.84
CA ALA A 45 -9.08 -8.03 -4.00
C ALA A 45 -8.46 -6.63 -4.02
N SER A 46 -8.89 -5.79 -3.09
CA SER A 46 -8.23 -4.52 -2.83
C SER A 46 -6.94 -4.75 -2.05
N ALA A 47 -5.87 -4.09 -2.47
CA ALA A 47 -4.56 -4.23 -1.84
C ALA A 47 -4.38 -3.13 -0.79
N ARG A 48 -4.14 -3.51 0.45
CA ARG A 48 -3.94 -2.57 1.57
C ARG A 48 -2.46 -2.37 1.82
N LEU A 49 -1.98 -1.14 1.64
CA LEU A 49 -0.60 -0.75 1.90
C LEU A 49 -0.45 -0.34 3.36
N MET A 50 0.46 -1.02 4.06
CA MET A 50 0.67 -0.89 5.50
C MET A 50 2.14 -0.63 5.79
N VAL A 51 2.41 0.21 6.78
CA VAL A 51 3.77 0.55 7.26
C VAL A 51 3.81 0.46 8.78
N ASP A 52 4.99 0.62 9.38
CA ASP A 52 5.08 0.85 10.81
C ASP A 52 4.28 2.09 11.21
N GLU A 53 3.53 2.04 12.33
CA GLU A 53 2.76 3.20 12.80
C GLU A 53 3.61 4.48 12.95
N SER A 54 4.89 4.32 13.31
CA SER A 54 5.86 5.43 13.44
C SER A 54 6.13 6.14 12.10
N ASP A 55 6.01 5.43 10.99
CA ASP A 55 6.29 5.94 9.64
C ASP A 55 5.02 6.38 8.89
N LEU A 56 3.83 6.19 9.47
CA LEU A 56 2.55 6.46 8.82
C LEU A 56 2.43 7.89 8.28
N ALA A 57 2.83 8.89 9.08
CA ALA A 57 2.74 10.29 8.70
C ALA A 57 3.63 10.60 7.49
N ARG A 58 4.89 10.15 7.54
CA ARG A 58 5.87 10.34 6.46
C ARG A 58 5.48 9.59 5.19
N ALA A 59 4.98 8.36 5.33
CA ALA A 59 4.49 7.58 4.20
C ALA A 59 3.35 8.28 3.46
N ARG A 60 2.42 8.93 4.18
CA ARG A 60 1.35 9.72 3.56
C ARG A 60 1.90 10.92 2.80
N GLU A 61 2.82 11.66 3.39
CA GLU A 61 3.45 12.84 2.75
C GLU A 61 4.13 12.47 1.43
N ILE A 62 4.89 11.36 1.40
CA ILE A 62 5.57 10.88 0.18
C ILE A 62 4.57 10.50 -0.92
N LEU A 63 3.51 9.75 -0.56
CA LEU A 63 2.51 9.30 -1.54
C LEU A 63 1.61 10.44 -2.05
N ASP A 64 1.38 11.46 -1.23
CA ASP A 64 0.62 12.65 -1.64
C ASP A 64 1.49 13.59 -2.50
N GLY A 65 2.80 13.67 -2.24
CA GLY A 65 3.76 14.46 -3.03
C GLY A 65 4.13 13.86 -4.38
N THR A 66 3.98 12.55 -4.57
CA THR A 66 4.26 11.84 -5.84
C THR A 66 3.10 11.95 -6.85
N GLY A 67 1.94 12.48 -6.43
CA GLY A 67 0.72 12.58 -7.23
C GLY A 67 0.49 13.88 -8.00
N ALA A 68 1.54 14.68 -8.27
CA ALA A 68 1.45 15.95 -9.02
C ALA A 68 1.96 15.84 -10.46
#